data_AF-A0A6I9QPY8-F1
#
_entry.id   AF-A0A6I9QPY8-F1
#
_cell.length_a   1.000
_cell.length_b   1.000
_cell.length_c   1.000
_cell.angle_alpha   90.00
_cell.angle_beta   90.00
_cell.angle_gamma   90.00
#
_symmetry.space_group_name_H-M   'P 1'
#
loop_
_entity.id
_entity.type
_entity.pdbx_description
1 polymer ?
#
loop_
_entity_poly.entity_id
_entity_poly.type
_entity_poly.pdbx_seq_one_letter_code
_entity_poly.pdbx_strand_id
1 'polypeptide(L)'
;MESSKTRPRSFEIHMVTAADSPAFSLLRWALHRTPVVGLDAEWKPSRKNHHQYGERDGGGGGATSAPGHMPSFPSVSLLQIACRVRREPSDPAVGESPVFLVDLLSVPLPALYELLKEMFVDPSVLKLGFKFKQDLVYLSSTFSSQGCHPGFDRVLTLSLSLCFSYFFEVLYEF
;
A
#
# COMPACT_ATOMS: atom_id res chain seq x y z
N MET A 1 -16.93 -42.00 14.68
CA MET A 1 -16.79 -40.98 13.61
C MET A 1 -15.95 -39.85 14.19
N GLU A 2 -14.66 -39.89 13.92
CA GLU A 2 -13.71 -38.91 14.44
C GLU A 2 -13.84 -37.63 13.63
N SER A 3 -14.28 -36.55 14.30
CA SER A 3 -14.40 -35.23 13.70
C SER A 3 -13.00 -34.77 13.30
N SER A 4 -12.74 -34.73 12.00
CA SER A 4 -11.51 -34.18 11.44
C SER A 4 -11.44 -32.70 11.82
N LYS A 5 -10.70 -32.39 12.89
CA LYS A 5 -10.29 -31.02 13.23
C LYS A 5 -9.52 -30.47 12.02
N THR A 6 -10.19 -29.70 11.18
CA THR A 6 -9.54 -28.89 10.15
C THR A 6 -8.53 -28.00 10.87
N ARG A 7 -7.24 -28.20 10.59
CA ARG A 7 -6.21 -27.28 11.09
C ARG A 7 -6.61 -25.88 10.64
N PRO A 8 -6.54 -24.86 11.52
CA PRO A 8 -6.69 -23.48 11.10
C PRO A 8 -5.73 -23.26 9.93
N ARG A 9 -6.26 -22.79 8.80
CA ARG A 9 -5.43 -22.48 7.63
C ARG A 9 -4.39 -21.46 8.09
N SER A 10 -3.11 -21.81 8.04
CA SER A 10 -2.04 -20.90 8.44
C SER A 10 -2.03 -19.72 7.49
N PHE A 11 -2.15 -18.51 8.03
CA PHE A 11 -1.83 -17.31 7.27
C PHE A 11 -0.32 -17.32 7.00
N GLU A 12 0.04 -17.31 5.72
CA GLU A 12 1.43 -17.33 5.28
C GLU A 12 1.89 -15.89 5.05
N ILE A 13 2.88 -15.44 5.82
CA ILE A 13 3.42 -14.09 5.76
C ILE A 13 4.80 -14.15 5.09
N HIS A 14 4.97 -13.38 4.03
CA HIS A 14 6.20 -13.33 3.24
C HIS A 14 6.82 -11.93 3.33
N MET A 15 8.08 -11.85 3.73
CA MET A 15 8.85 -10.59 3.70
C MET A 15 9.49 -10.42 2.32
N VAL A 16 9.32 -9.24 1.72
CA VAL A 16 9.83 -8.89 0.39
C VAL A 16 10.83 -7.75 0.52
N THR A 17 12.12 -8.05 0.36
CA THR A 17 13.23 -7.08 0.49
C THR A 17 14.03 -6.88 -0.80
N ALA A 18 13.87 -7.75 -1.80
CA ALA A 18 14.63 -7.70 -3.05
C ALA A 18 13.80 -8.20 -4.24
N ALA A 19 14.03 -7.65 -5.43
CA ALA A 19 13.24 -7.92 -6.65
C ALA A 19 13.49 -9.30 -7.27
N ASP A 20 14.62 -9.92 -6.98
CA ASP A 20 15.03 -11.26 -7.43
C ASP A 20 14.71 -12.36 -6.40
N SER A 21 14.07 -12.00 -5.27
CA SER A 21 13.73 -12.95 -4.23
C SER A 21 12.55 -13.86 -4.61
N PRO A 22 12.48 -15.08 -4.04
CA PRO A 22 11.30 -15.94 -4.17
C PRO A 22 10.02 -15.26 -3.65
N ALA A 23 10.14 -14.44 -2.61
CA ALA A 23 9.02 -13.69 -2.04
C ALA A 23 8.49 -12.62 -3.01
N PHE A 24 9.37 -11.92 -3.73
CA PHE A 24 8.95 -10.97 -4.77
C PHE A 24 8.30 -11.68 -5.97
N SER A 25 8.83 -12.83 -6.36
CA SER A 25 8.22 -13.67 -7.41
C SER A 25 6.83 -14.13 -7.02
N LEU A 26 6.64 -14.52 -5.75
CA LEU A 26 5.35 -14.91 -5.21
C LEU A 26 4.38 -13.74 -5.10
N LEU A 27 4.85 -12.56 -4.69
CA LEU A 27 4.06 -11.31 -4.69
C LEU A 27 3.56 -11.00 -6.10
N ARG A 28 4.45 -11.05 -7.10
CA ARG A 28 4.08 -10.85 -8.51
C ARG A 28 3.01 -11.82 -8.93
N TRP A 29 3.21 -13.12 -8.70
CA TRP A 29 2.21 -14.15 -9.03
C TRP A 29 0.87 -13.89 -8.35
N ALA A 30 0.86 -13.52 -7.06
CA ALA A 30 -0.37 -13.28 -6.31
C ALA A 30 -1.13 -12.06 -6.84
N LEU A 31 -0.45 -10.95 -7.09
CA LEU A 31 -1.08 -9.72 -7.60
C LEU A 31 -1.72 -9.89 -8.98
N HIS A 32 -1.20 -10.78 -9.82
CA HIS A 32 -1.79 -11.10 -11.13
C HIS A 32 -3.04 -11.99 -11.07
N ARG A 33 -3.32 -12.60 -9.91
CA ARG A 33 -4.40 -13.60 -9.76
C ARG A 33 -5.42 -13.25 -8.70
N THR A 34 -5.20 -12.16 -7.98
CA THR A 34 -6.01 -11.78 -6.83
C THR A 34 -7.23 -10.99 -7.30
N PRO A 35 -8.47 -11.48 -7.15
CA PRO A 35 -9.66 -10.64 -7.33
C PRO A 35 -9.83 -9.58 -6.23
N VAL A 36 -9.17 -9.76 -5.07
CA VAL A 36 -9.29 -8.86 -3.92
C VAL A 36 -7.93 -8.63 -3.28
N VAL A 37 -7.58 -7.39 -3.00
CA VAL A 37 -6.36 -7.03 -2.27
C VAL A 37 -6.69 -6.12 -1.09
N GLY A 38 -6.10 -6.41 0.06
CA GLY A 38 -6.06 -5.52 1.23
C GLY A 38 -4.71 -4.84 1.29
N LEU A 39 -4.68 -3.53 1.55
CA LEU A 39 -3.48 -2.72 1.57
C LEU A 39 -3.45 -1.85 2.83
N ASP A 40 -2.27 -1.77 3.44
CA ASP A 40 -1.97 -0.89 4.57
C ASP A 40 -0.49 -0.46 4.50
N ALA A 41 -0.16 0.71 5.06
CA ALA A 41 1.17 1.28 4.90
C ALA A 41 1.71 1.93 6.19
N GLU A 42 2.95 1.63 6.53
CA GLU A 42 3.63 2.20 7.68
C GLU A 42 4.54 3.36 7.26
N TRP A 43 4.26 4.54 7.79
CA TRP A 43 5.03 5.77 7.56
C TRP A 43 5.18 6.55 8.87
N LYS A 44 6.30 7.27 9.03
CA LYS A 44 6.55 8.12 10.20
C LYS A 44 6.56 9.59 9.80
N PRO A 45 5.80 10.46 10.48
CA PRO A 45 5.87 11.91 10.25
C PRO A 45 7.31 12.41 10.38
N SER A 46 7.76 13.19 9.40
CA SER A 46 9.05 13.87 9.47
C SER A 46 8.97 14.95 10.55
N ARG A 47 9.73 14.83 11.64
CA ARG A 47 9.76 15.80 12.75
C ARG A 47 10.40 17.15 12.37
N LYS A 48 10.85 17.33 11.13
CA LYS A 48 11.67 18.49 10.72
C LYS A 48 10.93 19.84 10.66
N ASN A 49 9.61 19.89 10.88
CA ASN A 49 8.82 21.13 10.71
C ASN A 49 8.18 21.71 11.98
N HIS A 50 8.48 21.22 13.19
CA HIS A 50 7.81 21.72 14.42
C HIS A 50 8.59 22.81 15.19
N HIS A 51 9.67 23.38 14.62
CA HIS A 51 10.48 24.44 15.25
C HIS A 51 10.39 25.82 14.57
N GLN A 52 9.32 26.11 13.83
CA GLN A 52 9.16 27.44 13.22
C GLN A 52 7.76 28.03 13.43
N TYR A 53 7.21 27.87 14.62
CA TYR A 53 6.14 28.72 15.15
C TYR A 53 6.53 29.15 16.56
N GLY A 54 7.54 30.01 16.64
CA GLY A 54 8.01 30.63 17.88
C GLY A 54 8.88 31.82 17.52
N GLU A 55 8.35 33.01 17.81
CA GLU A 55 9.01 34.32 17.74
C GLU A 55 9.48 34.84 16.36
N ARG A 56 8.78 35.87 15.85
CA ARG A 56 9.33 37.24 15.79
C ARG A 56 8.28 38.28 15.39
N ASP A 57 8.17 39.28 16.26
CA ASP A 57 7.75 40.65 15.98
C ASP A 57 8.51 41.25 14.77
N GLY A 58 7.81 42.14 14.05
CA GLY A 58 8.40 43.36 13.49
C GLY A 58 9.16 43.31 12.16
N GLY A 59 8.52 43.80 11.09
CA GLY A 59 9.10 44.84 10.21
C GLY A 59 9.92 44.42 8.96
N GLY A 60 9.40 44.79 7.79
CA GLY A 60 10.20 45.48 6.76
C GLY A 60 10.91 44.66 5.66
N GLY A 61 10.29 44.62 4.47
CA GLY A 61 10.87 44.73 3.12
C GLY A 61 12.23 44.10 2.78
N GLY A 62 12.21 43.12 1.85
CA GLY A 62 13.39 42.68 1.12
C GLY A 62 13.18 41.35 0.39
N ALA A 63 12.93 41.41 -0.92
CA ALA A 63 12.74 40.24 -1.76
C ALA A 63 14.05 39.47 -1.97
N THR A 64 14.24 38.38 -1.23
CA THR A 64 15.02 37.21 -1.65
C THR A 64 14.34 35.97 -1.07
N SER A 65 13.42 35.38 -1.83
CA SER A 65 12.79 34.11 -1.45
C SER A 65 13.83 33.00 -1.55
N ALA A 66 14.47 32.67 -0.43
CA ALA A 66 15.16 31.41 -0.24
C ALA A 66 14.22 30.25 -0.65
N PRO A 67 14.73 29.11 -1.16
CA PRO A 67 13.89 28.02 -1.62
C PRO A 67 13.01 27.56 -0.47
N GLY A 68 11.72 27.93 -0.55
CA GLY A 68 10.74 27.61 0.46
C GLY A 68 10.72 26.11 0.63
N HIS A 69 10.88 25.65 1.86
CA HIS A 69 10.73 24.25 2.24
C HIS A 69 9.39 23.75 1.70
N MET A 70 9.40 23.01 0.59
CA MET A 70 8.21 22.28 0.18
C MET A 70 7.87 21.30 1.31
N PRO A 71 6.60 21.20 1.73
CA PRO A 71 6.20 20.21 2.71
C PRO A 71 6.57 18.83 2.17
N SER A 72 7.57 18.20 2.81
CA SER A 72 7.97 16.84 2.46
C SER A 72 6.94 15.88 3.06
N PHE A 73 6.29 15.09 2.22
CA PHE A 73 5.46 14.00 2.69
C PHE A 73 6.33 12.96 3.44
N PRO A 74 5.78 12.29 4.47
CA PRO A 74 6.41 11.11 5.04
C PRO A 74 6.71 10.06 3.97
N SER A 75 7.90 9.47 4.00
CA SER A 75 8.18 8.28 3.20
C SER A 75 7.55 7.06 3.85
N VAL A 76 6.97 6.20 3.02
CA VAL A 76 6.48 4.88 3.45
C VAL A 76 7.66 3.93 3.55
N SER A 77 7.80 3.26 4.69
CA SER A 77 8.87 2.28 4.92
C SER A 77 8.41 0.84 4.69
N LEU A 78 7.16 0.53 5.00
CA LEU A 78 6.62 -0.81 4.88
C LEU A 78 5.24 -0.74 4.24
N LEU A 79 4.98 -1.63 3.29
CA LEU A 79 3.66 -1.81 2.67
C LEU A 79 3.18 -3.23 2.98
N GLN A 80 2.05 -3.35 3.66
CA GLN A 80 1.37 -4.63 3.85
C GLN A 80 0.40 -4.88 2.69
N ILE A 81 0.45 -6.08 2.13
CA ILE A 81 -0.41 -6.51 1.02
C ILE A 81 -1.01 -7.87 1.35
N ALA A 82 -2.31 -7.94 1.57
CA ALA A 82 -3.03 -9.20 1.73
C ALA A 82 -3.76 -9.53 0.42
N CYS A 83 -3.48 -10.70 -0.15
CA CYS A 83 -4.15 -11.17 -1.35
C CYS A 83 -5.17 -12.25 -1.01
N ARG A 84 -6.20 -12.42 -1.85
CA ARG A 84 -7.01 -13.63 -1.92
C ARG A 84 -6.87 -14.18 -3.32
N VAL A 85 -6.15 -15.27 -3.49
CA VAL A 85 -5.81 -15.84 -4.80
C VAL A 85 -6.72 -17.02 -5.14
N ARG A 86 -7.11 -17.14 -6.42
CA ARG A 86 -7.72 -18.37 -6.94
C ARG A 86 -6.63 -19.36 -7.29
N ARG A 87 -6.76 -20.59 -6.81
CA ARG A 87 -5.76 -21.64 -7.00
C ARG A 87 -6.12 -22.58 -8.15
N GLU A 88 -5.10 -22.87 -8.93
CA GLU A 88 -5.05 -23.94 -9.92
C GLU A 88 -4.03 -25.01 -9.48
N PRO A 89 -4.16 -26.27 -9.96
CA PRO A 89 -3.25 -27.35 -9.59
C PRO A 89 -1.77 -27.09 -9.90
N SER A 90 -1.47 -26.24 -10.88
CA SER A 90 -0.11 -25.86 -11.28
C SER A 90 0.51 -24.74 -10.43
N ASP A 91 -0.23 -24.20 -9.47
CA ASP A 91 0.19 -23.00 -8.73
C ASP A 91 1.17 -23.30 -7.59
N PRO A 92 1.98 -22.29 -7.19
CA PRO A 92 2.86 -22.40 -6.04
C PRO A 92 2.12 -22.95 -4.80
N ALA A 93 2.81 -23.72 -3.97
CA ALA A 93 2.26 -24.30 -2.75
C ALA A 93 2.08 -23.26 -1.62
N VAL A 94 1.39 -22.14 -1.90
CA VAL A 94 1.12 -21.03 -0.97
C VAL A 94 -0.35 -21.03 -0.51
N GLY A 95 -0.64 -20.65 0.73
CA GLY A 95 -2.04 -20.49 1.18
C GLY A 95 -2.93 -19.66 0.22
N GLU A 96 -4.25 -19.84 0.27
CA GLU A 96 -5.21 -19.05 -0.56
C GLU A 96 -5.24 -17.55 -0.22
N SER A 97 -4.69 -17.18 0.94
CA SER A 97 -4.67 -15.81 1.45
C SER A 97 -3.27 -15.40 1.92
N PRO A 98 -2.27 -15.27 1.02
CA PRO A 98 -0.94 -14.86 1.41
C PRO A 98 -0.91 -13.38 1.79
N VAL A 99 -0.05 -13.06 2.76
CA VAL A 99 0.23 -11.69 3.19
C VAL A 99 1.69 -11.37 2.90
N PHE A 100 1.95 -10.21 2.31
CA PHE A 100 3.27 -9.73 1.99
C PHE A 100 3.59 -8.50 2.83
N LEU A 101 4.77 -8.49 3.44
CA LEU A 101 5.36 -7.31 4.05
C LEU A 101 6.46 -6.84 3.13
N VAL A 102 6.24 -5.72 2.44
CA VAL A 102 7.18 -5.19 1.44
C VAL A 102 7.97 -4.06 2.07
N ASP A 103 9.27 -4.29 2.22
CA ASP A 103 10.21 -3.29 2.73
C ASP A 103 10.60 -2.33 1.60
N LEU A 104 9.99 -1.14 1.61
CA LEU A 104 10.22 -0.09 0.61
C LEU A 104 11.58 0.60 0.77
N LEU A 105 12.31 0.33 1.86
CA LEU A 105 13.67 0.83 2.05
C LEU A 105 14.71 -0.06 1.36
N SER A 106 14.38 -1.34 1.14
CA SER A 106 15.29 -2.34 0.60
C SER A 106 14.98 -2.72 -0.85
N VAL A 107 13.70 -2.80 -1.22
CA VAL A 107 13.31 -3.24 -2.58
C VAL A 107 13.54 -2.15 -3.62
N PRO A 108 14.01 -2.48 -4.85
CA PRO A 108 14.07 -1.52 -5.94
C PRO A 108 12.68 -0.99 -6.30
N LEU A 109 12.40 0.28 -5.98
CA LEU A 109 11.07 0.87 -6.19
C LEU A 109 10.57 0.81 -7.64
N PRO A 110 11.39 1.03 -8.69
CA PRO A 110 10.89 0.94 -10.07
C PRO A 110 10.28 -0.43 -10.42
N ALA A 111 10.86 -1.53 -9.92
CA ALA A 111 10.35 -2.87 -10.19
C ALA A 111 9.01 -3.13 -9.46
N LEU A 112 8.88 -2.63 -8.24
CA LEU A 112 7.64 -2.71 -7.47
C LEU A 112 6.56 -1.76 -8.02
N TYR A 113 6.96 -0.59 -8.52
CA TYR A 113 6.07 0.45 -9.01
C TYR A 113 5.19 -0.05 -10.14
N GLU A 114 5.79 -0.64 -11.19
CA GLU A 114 5.03 -1.15 -12.32
C GLU A 114 4.07 -2.26 -11.89
N LEU A 115 4.51 -3.15 -11.00
CA LEU A 115 3.68 -4.24 -10.48
C LEU A 115 2.46 -3.71 -9.69
N LEU A 116 2.65 -2.73 -8.80
CA LEU A 116 1.55 -2.13 -8.05
C LEU A 116 0.63 -1.32 -8.96
N LYS A 117 1.18 -0.58 -9.92
CA LYS A 117 0.44 0.20 -10.90
C LYS A 117 -0.48 -0.67 -11.74
N GLU A 118 0.03 -1.78 -12.28
CA GLU A 118 -0.77 -2.77 -13.02
C GLU A 118 -1.97 -3.26 -12.19
N MET A 119 -1.73 -3.68 -10.95
CA MET A 119 -2.82 -4.10 -10.04
C MET A 119 -3.80 -2.96 -9.76
N PHE A 120 -3.30 -1.74 -9.53
CA PHE A 120 -4.14 -0.60 -9.17
C PHE A 120 -5.10 -0.19 -10.29
N VAL A 121 -4.66 -0.24 -11.55
CA VAL A 121 -5.48 0.12 -12.71
C VAL A 121 -6.41 -1.00 -13.18
N ASP A 122 -6.18 -2.25 -12.75
CA ASP A 122 -7.00 -3.39 -13.16
C ASP A 122 -8.42 -3.30 -12.55
N PRO A 123 -9.48 -3.12 -13.34
CA PRO A 123 -10.85 -2.99 -12.83
C PRO A 123 -11.41 -4.30 -12.25
N SER A 124 -10.78 -5.45 -12.51
CA SER A 124 -11.19 -6.76 -11.99
C SER A 124 -10.71 -7.03 -10.57
N VAL A 125 -9.80 -6.19 -10.05
CA VAL A 125 -9.27 -6.30 -8.69
C VAL A 125 -9.98 -5.31 -7.79
N LEU A 126 -10.61 -5.80 -6.71
CA LEU A 126 -11.15 -5.00 -5.62
C LEU A 126 -10.04 -4.61 -4.64
N LYS A 127 -9.84 -3.30 -4.41
CA LYS A 127 -8.83 -2.76 -3.50
C LYS A 127 -9.49 -2.31 -2.20
N LEU A 128 -9.09 -2.91 -1.09
CA LEU A 128 -9.54 -2.61 0.26
C LEU A 128 -8.42 -1.95 1.05
N GLY A 129 -8.75 -0.93 1.82
CA GLY A 129 -7.82 -0.32 2.79
C GLY A 129 -8.57 0.56 3.79
N PHE A 130 -7.96 0.89 4.93
CA PHE A 130 -8.58 1.76 5.94
C PHE A 130 -7.98 3.16 5.87
N LYS A 131 -8.79 4.20 5.65
CA LYS A 131 -8.29 5.58 5.41
C LYS A 131 -7.23 5.66 4.28
N PHE A 132 -7.35 4.74 3.34
CA PHE A 132 -6.33 4.38 2.35
C PHE A 132 -5.89 5.52 1.41
N LYS A 133 -6.71 6.59 1.28
CA LYS A 133 -6.35 7.78 0.50
C LYS A 133 -5.05 8.43 0.99
N GLN A 134 -4.80 8.47 2.30
CA GLN A 134 -3.58 9.06 2.84
C GLN A 134 -2.35 8.22 2.47
N ASP A 135 -2.46 6.90 2.60
CA ASP A 135 -1.39 5.97 2.26
C ASP A 135 -1.05 6.04 0.77
N LEU A 136 -2.05 6.15 -0.10
CA LEU A 136 -1.84 6.33 -1.54
C LEU A 136 -1.10 7.62 -1.88
N VAL A 137 -1.38 8.73 -1.18
CA VAL A 137 -0.63 9.99 -1.37
C VAL A 137 0.83 9.81 -0.95
N TYR A 138 1.08 9.16 0.18
CA TYR A 138 2.45 8.96 0.68
C TYR A 138 3.22 7.92 -0.14
N LEU A 139 2.55 6.87 -0.62
CA LEU A 139 3.12 5.95 -1.62
C LEU A 139 3.46 6.73 -2.90
N SER A 140 2.51 7.47 -3.48
CA SER A 140 2.75 8.27 -4.70
C SER A 140 3.98 9.18 -4.54
N SER A 141 4.10 9.87 -3.39
CA SER A 141 5.27 10.70 -3.07
C SER A 141 6.56 9.90 -2.87
N THR A 142 6.50 8.72 -2.25
CA THR A 142 7.66 7.85 -1.98
C THR A 142 8.25 7.30 -3.27
N PHE A 143 7.41 6.87 -4.20
CA PHE A 143 7.84 6.39 -5.50
C PHE A 143 8.36 7.54 -6.38
N SER A 144 7.67 8.69 -6.36
CA SER A 144 8.07 9.87 -7.16
C SER A 144 9.42 10.46 -6.72
N SER A 145 9.74 10.45 -5.42
CA SER A 145 11.03 10.93 -4.91
C SER A 145 12.21 10.06 -5.35
N GLN A 146 11.94 8.83 -5.81
CA GLN A 146 12.94 7.91 -6.38
C GLN A 146 12.84 7.79 -7.91
N GLY A 147 12.17 8.74 -8.58
CA GLY A 147 12.14 8.83 -10.05
C GLY A 147 11.04 8.01 -10.73
N CYS A 148 10.10 7.41 -9.99
CA CYS A 148 8.91 6.80 -10.59
C CYS A 148 7.86 7.86 -10.92
N HIS A 149 6.88 7.53 -11.77
CA HIS A 149 5.81 8.46 -12.08
C HIS A 149 4.80 8.57 -10.91
N PRO A 150 4.29 9.78 -10.59
CA PRO A 150 3.18 9.92 -9.65
C PRO A 150 1.92 9.25 -10.21
N GLY A 151 1.00 8.84 -9.34
CA GLY A 151 -0.33 8.39 -9.81
C GLY A 151 -1.14 7.51 -8.87
N PHE A 152 -0.55 6.98 -7.80
CA PHE A 152 -1.30 6.16 -6.84
C PHE A 152 -2.41 6.95 -6.12
N ASP A 153 -2.27 8.27 -6.01
CA ASP A 153 -3.28 9.19 -5.46
C ASP A 153 -4.58 9.28 -6.28
N ARG A 154 -4.61 8.73 -7.50
CA ARG A 154 -5.78 8.75 -8.40
C ARG A 154 -6.55 7.42 -8.42
N VAL A 155 -6.06 6.43 -7.69
CA VAL A 155 -6.66 5.09 -7.66
C VAL A 155 -8.01 5.17 -6.93
N LEU A 156 -9.05 4.63 -7.57
CA LEU A 156 -10.35 4.45 -6.93
C LEU A 156 -10.27 3.26 -5.97
N THR A 157 -10.52 3.51 -4.69
CA THR A 157 -10.42 2.49 -3.65
C THR A 157 -11.66 2.51 -2.76
N LEU A 158 -12.14 1.33 -2.38
CA LEU A 158 -13.19 1.23 -1.37
C LEU A 158 -12.52 1.24 0.00
N SER A 159 -12.66 2.36 0.72
CA SER A 159 -12.27 2.42 2.14
C SER A 159 -13.06 1.35 2.88
N LEU A 160 -12.46 0.58 3.79
CA LEU A 160 -13.17 -0.40 4.60
C LEU A 160 -14.33 0.22 5.39
N SER A 161 -14.22 1.50 5.77
CA SER A 161 -15.35 2.24 6.38
C SER A 161 -16.53 2.40 5.40
N LEU A 162 -16.24 2.71 4.13
CA LEU A 162 -17.24 2.78 3.06
C LEU A 162 -17.71 1.38 2.65
N CYS A 163 -16.83 0.38 2.68
CA CYS A 163 -17.14 -1.00 2.35
C CYS A 163 -18.10 -1.59 3.40
N PHE A 164 -17.92 -1.29 4.68
CA PHE A 164 -18.90 -1.61 5.72
C PHE A 164 -20.25 -0.97 5.40
N SER A 165 -20.31 0.33 5.07
CA SER A 165 -21.57 0.99 4.72
C SER A 165 -22.21 0.45 3.43
N TYR A 166 -21.44 0.25 2.36
CA TYR A 166 -21.92 -0.19 1.05
C TYR A 166 -22.33 -1.68 1.07
N PHE A 167 -21.59 -2.55 1.77
CA PHE A 167 -22.04 -3.92 2.02
C PHE A 167 -23.24 -3.95 2.96
N PHE A 168 -23.36 -3.03 3.93
CA PHE A 168 -24.56 -2.96 4.77
C PHE A 168 -25.78 -2.51 3.96
N GLU A 169 -25.67 -1.50 3.09
CA GLU A 169 -26.73 -1.08 2.16
C GLU A 169 -27.12 -2.19 1.18
N VAL A 170 -26.15 -2.89 0.59
CA VAL A 170 -26.39 -3.96 -0.40
C VAL A 170 -26.84 -5.29 0.23
N LEU A 171 -26.56 -5.53 1.52
CA LEU A 171 -26.98 -6.75 2.23
C LEU A 171 -28.23 -6.56 3.11
N TYR A 172 -28.67 -5.32 3.39
CA TYR A 172 -29.87 -5.03 4.20
C TYR A 172 -31.00 -4.30 3.45
N GLU A 173 -30.87 -4.03 2.14
CA GLU A 173 -32.03 -3.81 1.26
C GLU A 173 -32.54 -5.17 0.74
N PHE A 174 -33.20 -5.94 1.61
CA PHE A 174 -34.28 -6.92 1.33
C PHE A 174 -34.86 -7.46 2.65
#